data_AF-A0AAU4YQ05-F1
#
_entry.id   AF-A0AAU4YQ05-F1
#
_cell.length_a   1.000
_cell.length_b   1.000
_cell.length_c   1.000
_cell.angle_alpha   90.00
_cell.angle_beta   90.00
_cell.angle_gamma   90.00
#
_symmetry.space_group_name_H-M   'P 1'
#
loop_
_entity.id
_entity.type
_entity.pdbx_description
1 polymer ?
#
loop_
_entity_poly.entity_id
_entity_poly.type
_entity_poly.pdbx_seq_one_letter_code
_entity_poly.pdbx_strand_id
1 'polypeptide(L)'
;MPESPSSDRSPEARGCHGSGRRFLGSSLEDLERYVLTPEAGARSLEYWEQVRDFAVGGMQSHDLSCETRLRWGRLALSAISRKERSRTPQQAMAESAHVRAYMIREFGVSTADAARDLPALCSEILRNVGVSPEAGARLAEGWRSASRDQMLHLRRIKNMLTPLLPLRALLEGDDRAFRETRAWLELVPRLP
;
A
#
# COMPACT_ATOMS: atom_id res chain seq x y z
N MET A 1 -16.94 47.80 48.31
CA MET A 1 -15.67 47.67 49.05
C MET A 1 -15.86 46.60 50.12
N PRO A 2 -15.16 45.45 50.06
CA PRO A 2 -14.46 44.87 48.91
C PRO A 2 -15.51 44.40 47.86
N GLU A 3 -15.69 43.20 47.28
CA GLU A 3 -15.06 41.87 47.25
C GLU A 3 -15.25 41.28 45.83
N SER A 4 -14.70 40.10 45.53
CA SER A 4 -14.93 39.37 44.27
C SER A 4 -14.64 37.87 44.41
N PRO A 5 -15.43 36.99 43.77
CA PRO A 5 -14.96 35.74 43.18
C PRO A 5 -14.88 35.95 41.65
N SER A 6 -13.70 36.05 41.04
CA SER A 6 -12.64 35.03 40.90
C SER A 6 -13.10 33.82 40.08
N SER A 7 -12.43 33.60 38.94
CA SER A 7 -12.77 32.61 37.93
C SER A 7 -12.45 31.17 38.35
N ASP A 8 -13.22 30.20 37.86
CA ASP A 8 -12.67 28.86 37.58
C ASP A 8 -13.19 28.30 36.24
N ARG A 9 -12.60 27.18 35.81
CA ARG A 9 -12.30 26.88 34.41
C ARG A 9 -13.37 26.11 33.64
N SER A 10 -13.39 26.39 32.34
CA SER A 10 -13.64 25.47 31.20
C SER A 10 -13.26 24.00 31.48
N PRO A 11 -13.97 22.99 30.91
CA PRO A 11 -14.20 22.95 29.47
C PRO A 11 -15.58 22.49 28.98
N GLU A 12 -16.07 23.18 27.93
CA GLU A 12 -17.07 22.59 27.03
C GLU A 12 -16.49 21.35 26.31
N ALA A 13 -17.36 20.41 25.96
CA ALA A 13 -16.96 19.09 25.49
C ALA A 13 -16.22 19.14 24.15
N ARG A 14 -15.16 18.33 24.01
CA ARG A 14 -14.46 18.12 22.74
C ARG A 14 -15.42 17.47 21.73
N GLY A 15 -15.77 18.20 20.67
CA GLY A 15 -16.56 17.70 19.55
C GLY A 15 -15.83 16.67 18.69
N CYS A 16 -15.66 15.46 19.21
CA CYS A 16 -15.17 14.31 18.44
C CYS A 16 -16.24 13.80 17.45
N HIS A 17 -15.79 13.16 16.37
CA HIS A 17 -16.60 12.45 15.36
C HIS A 17 -17.48 13.30 14.41
N GLY A 18 -16.85 14.27 13.71
CA GLY A 18 -17.45 14.95 12.54
C GLY A 18 -16.92 14.50 11.16
N SER A 19 -15.93 13.61 11.09
CA SER A 19 -15.13 13.38 9.87
C SER A 19 -15.68 12.31 8.91
N GLY A 20 -16.16 11.17 9.43
CA GLY A 20 -16.41 9.96 8.64
C GLY A 20 -17.55 10.03 7.61
N ARG A 21 -18.42 11.06 7.64
CA ARG A 21 -19.53 11.22 6.66
C ARG A 21 -19.16 11.98 5.39
N ARG A 22 -18.01 12.66 5.33
CA ARG A 22 -17.73 13.61 4.23
C ARG A 22 -17.21 12.97 2.93
N PHE A 23 -16.82 11.70 2.95
CA PHE A 23 -16.37 10.97 1.74
C PHE A 23 -17.50 10.43 0.87
N LEU A 24 -18.67 10.12 1.45
CA LEU A 24 -19.79 9.42 0.79
C LEU A 24 -20.53 10.27 -0.28
N GLY A 25 -19.98 11.42 -0.66
CA GLY A 25 -20.53 12.31 -1.68
C GLY A 25 -19.47 13.03 -2.53
N SER A 26 -18.20 12.65 -2.44
CA SER A 26 -17.15 13.14 -3.35
C SER A 26 -17.06 12.22 -4.57
N SER A 27 -17.04 12.78 -5.78
CA SER A 27 -16.83 11.98 -6.99
C SER A 27 -15.38 11.51 -7.10
N LEU A 28 -15.12 10.55 -7.99
CA LEU A 28 -13.77 10.11 -8.33
C LEU A 28 -12.92 11.26 -8.87
N GLU A 29 -13.51 12.09 -9.73
CA GLU A 29 -12.90 13.29 -10.32
C GLU A 29 -12.50 14.31 -9.24
N ASP A 30 -13.33 14.47 -8.20
CA ASP A 30 -13.04 15.38 -7.09
C ASP A 30 -11.90 14.84 -6.20
N LEU A 31 -11.86 13.53 -5.97
CA LEU A 31 -10.78 12.90 -5.20
C LEU A 31 -9.45 12.90 -5.97
N GLU A 32 -9.45 12.58 -7.27
CA GLU A 32 -8.28 12.70 -8.13
C GLU A 32 -7.76 14.14 -8.17
N ARG A 33 -8.65 15.12 -8.42
CA ARG A 33 -8.29 16.55 -8.41
C ARG A 33 -7.72 16.97 -7.07
N TYR A 34 -8.33 16.53 -5.96
CA TYR A 34 -7.86 16.85 -4.61
C TYR A 34 -6.47 16.26 -4.30
N VAL A 35 -6.19 15.04 -4.76
CA VAL A 35 -4.88 14.39 -4.57
C VAL A 35 -3.72 15.15 -5.24
N LEU A 36 -3.99 15.96 -6.26
CA LEU A 36 -2.99 16.78 -6.94
C LEU A 36 -2.72 18.12 -6.23
N THR A 37 -3.52 18.55 -5.27
CA THR A 37 -3.34 19.89 -4.65
C THR A 37 -2.28 19.92 -3.54
N PRO A 38 -1.77 21.10 -3.16
CA PRO A 38 -0.87 21.25 -2.01
C PRO A 38 -1.53 20.85 -0.68
N GLU A 39 -2.82 21.17 -0.49
CA GLU A 39 -3.55 20.98 0.77
C GLU A 39 -3.74 19.51 1.12
N ALA A 40 -3.65 18.60 0.14
CA ALA A 40 -3.55 17.16 0.37
C ALA A 40 -2.39 16.78 1.31
N GLY A 41 -1.32 17.57 1.33
CA GLY A 41 -0.19 17.39 2.26
C GLY A 41 -0.51 17.66 3.74
N ALA A 42 -1.65 18.31 4.04
CA ALA A 42 -2.08 18.67 5.40
C ALA A 42 -3.15 17.72 5.98
N ARG A 43 -3.52 16.64 5.26
CA ARG A 43 -4.49 15.64 5.75
C ARG A 43 -3.86 14.64 6.71
N SER A 44 -4.68 14.09 7.60
CA SER A 44 -4.29 13.05 8.56
C SER A 44 -3.98 11.72 7.87
N LEU A 45 -3.23 10.85 8.56
CA LEU A 45 -3.00 9.46 8.14
C LEU A 45 -4.34 8.71 7.95
N GLU A 46 -5.28 8.90 8.89
CA GLU A 46 -6.63 8.29 8.86
C GLU A 46 -7.42 8.67 7.60
N TYR A 47 -7.34 9.92 7.16
CA TYR A 47 -7.96 10.38 5.91
C TYR A 47 -7.44 9.59 4.71
N TRP A 48 -6.12 9.36 4.64
CA TRP A 48 -5.51 8.60 3.54
C TRP A 48 -5.75 7.09 3.62
N GLU A 49 -5.97 6.53 4.83
CA GLU A 49 -6.49 5.17 4.94
C GLU A 49 -7.90 5.07 4.35
N GLN A 50 -8.80 6.00 4.69
CA GLN A 50 -10.17 6.04 4.15
C GLN A 50 -10.21 6.21 2.62
N VAL A 51 -9.38 7.10 2.04
CA VAL A 51 -9.24 7.21 0.58
C VAL A 51 -8.75 5.89 -0.02
N ARG A 52 -7.72 5.27 0.57
CA ARG A 52 -7.15 4.00 0.08
C ARG A 52 -8.18 2.88 0.09
N ASP A 53 -8.93 2.72 1.17
CA ASP A 53 -9.93 1.65 1.29
C ASP A 53 -11.12 1.86 0.34
N PHE A 54 -11.62 3.09 0.23
CA PHE A 54 -12.67 3.42 -0.74
C PHE A 54 -12.20 3.20 -2.20
N ALA A 55 -10.95 3.59 -2.51
CA ALA A 55 -10.38 3.40 -3.84
C ALA A 55 -10.06 1.93 -4.18
N VAL A 56 -9.67 1.11 -3.20
CA VAL A 56 -9.57 -0.35 -3.41
C VAL A 56 -10.96 -0.95 -3.70
N GLY A 57 -12.00 -0.52 -2.99
CA GLY A 57 -13.38 -0.93 -3.29
C GLY A 57 -13.84 -0.53 -4.69
N GLY A 58 -13.61 0.73 -5.10
CA GLY A 58 -13.93 1.22 -6.44
C GLY A 58 -13.14 0.52 -7.56
N MET A 59 -11.89 0.15 -7.31
CA MET A 59 -11.09 -0.66 -8.24
C MET A 59 -11.63 -2.09 -8.38
N GLN A 60 -12.19 -2.65 -7.31
CA GLN A 60 -12.68 -4.02 -7.28
C GLN A 60 -14.13 -4.16 -7.79
N SER A 61 -14.96 -3.11 -7.70
CA SER A 61 -16.36 -3.15 -8.19
C SER A 61 -16.46 -3.57 -9.66
N HIS A 62 -17.30 -4.58 -9.91
CA HIS A 62 -17.57 -5.11 -11.26
C HIS A 62 -18.61 -4.29 -12.03
N ASP A 63 -19.37 -3.42 -11.35
CA ASP A 63 -20.38 -2.54 -11.97
C ASP A 63 -19.78 -1.32 -12.69
N LEU A 64 -18.46 -1.14 -12.58
CA LEU A 64 -17.72 0.00 -13.14
C LEU A 64 -16.89 -0.41 -14.37
N SER A 65 -16.75 0.50 -15.33
CA SER A 65 -15.89 0.28 -16.50
C SER A 65 -14.42 0.07 -16.08
N CYS A 66 -13.67 -0.72 -16.86
CA CYS A 66 -12.25 -0.98 -16.59
C CYS A 66 -11.42 0.31 -16.49
N GLU A 67 -11.76 1.35 -17.26
CA GLU A 67 -11.14 2.67 -17.15
C GLU A 67 -11.38 3.33 -15.78
N THR A 68 -12.62 3.32 -15.29
CA THR A 68 -12.98 3.85 -13.97
C THR A 68 -12.32 3.04 -12.84
N ARG A 69 -12.26 1.71 -12.98
CA ARG A 69 -11.56 0.82 -12.04
C ARG A 69 -10.04 1.07 -12.03
N LEU A 70 -9.43 1.35 -13.19
CA LEU A 70 -8.02 1.74 -13.31
C LEU A 70 -7.73 3.11 -12.67
N ARG A 71 -8.64 4.08 -12.83
CA ARG A 71 -8.57 5.38 -12.14
C ARG A 71 -8.62 5.22 -10.62
N TRP A 72 -9.57 4.42 -10.11
CA TRP A 72 -9.60 4.04 -8.68
C TRP A 72 -8.30 3.37 -8.21
N GLY A 73 -7.73 2.45 -8.99
CA GLY A 73 -6.44 1.83 -8.68
C GLY A 73 -5.28 2.84 -8.57
N ARG A 74 -5.20 3.82 -9.48
CA ARG A 74 -4.23 4.91 -9.41
C ARG A 74 -4.45 5.81 -8.19
N LEU A 75 -5.70 6.12 -7.85
CA LEU A 75 -6.05 6.88 -6.63
C LEU A 75 -5.65 6.13 -5.34
N ALA A 76 -5.82 4.80 -5.29
CA ALA A 76 -5.36 3.98 -4.17
C ALA A 76 -3.82 4.04 -4.02
N LEU A 77 -3.06 3.97 -5.12
CA LEU A 77 -1.60 4.13 -5.10
C LEU A 77 -1.16 5.52 -4.64
N SER A 78 -1.84 6.58 -5.10
CA SER A 78 -1.55 7.95 -4.66
C SER A 78 -1.83 8.13 -3.16
N ALA A 79 -2.92 7.53 -2.64
CA ALA A 79 -3.21 7.52 -1.21
C ALA A 79 -2.14 6.76 -0.40
N ILE A 80 -1.67 5.60 -0.89
CA ILE A 80 -0.55 4.86 -0.28
C ILE A 80 0.71 5.73 -0.22
N SER A 81 1.05 6.44 -1.30
CA SER A 81 2.25 7.30 -1.31
C SER A 81 2.14 8.48 -0.34
N ARG A 82 0.96 9.13 -0.24
CA ARG A 82 0.70 10.17 0.77
C ARG A 82 0.87 9.67 2.23
N LYS A 83 0.81 8.36 2.47
CA LYS A 83 0.99 7.72 3.79
C LYS A 83 2.46 7.34 4.11
N GLU A 84 3.39 7.39 3.15
CA GLU A 84 4.76 6.90 3.30
C GLU A 84 5.50 7.49 4.51
N ARG A 85 5.33 8.79 4.78
CA ARG A 85 6.00 9.50 5.89
C ARG A 85 5.67 8.96 7.29
N SER A 86 4.63 8.14 7.44
CA SER A 86 4.18 7.57 8.72
C SER A 86 4.40 6.06 8.82
N ARG A 87 5.14 5.46 7.89
CA ARG A 87 5.29 3.99 7.70
C ARG A 87 6.74 3.64 7.37
N THR A 88 7.12 2.36 7.51
CA THR A 88 8.40 1.91 6.94
C THR A 88 8.27 1.73 5.42
N PRO A 89 9.34 1.91 4.62
CA PRO A 89 9.29 1.73 3.17
C PRO A 89 8.71 0.38 2.74
N GLN A 90 9.02 -0.70 3.47
CA GLN A 90 8.50 -2.04 3.20
C GLN A 90 6.98 -2.17 3.44
N GLN A 91 6.39 -1.37 4.34
CA GLN A 91 4.93 -1.34 4.54
C GLN A 91 4.22 -0.62 3.40
N ALA A 92 4.78 0.50 2.92
CA ALA A 92 4.26 1.19 1.74
C ALA A 92 4.43 0.34 0.48
N MET A 93 5.58 -0.30 0.30
CA MET A 93 5.84 -1.23 -0.80
C MET A 93 4.89 -2.43 -0.79
N ALA A 94 4.58 -3.03 0.38
CA ALA A 94 3.64 -4.15 0.45
C ALA A 94 2.22 -3.75 0.00
N GLU A 95 1.68 -2.61 0.45
CA GLU A 95 0.37 -2.14 -0.01
C GLU A 95 0.38 -1.73 -1.50
N SER A 96 1.44 -1.06 -1.96
CA SER A 96 1.63 -0.73 -3.38
C SER A 96 1.69 -2.00 -4.25
N ALA A 97 2.41 -3.03 -3.80
CA ALA A 97 2.48 -4.32 -4.47
C ALA A 97 1.12 -5.04 -4.53
N HIS A 98 0.32 -5.01 -3.46
CA HIS A 98 -1.05 -5.54 -3.47
C HIS A 98 -1.94 -4.85 -4.52
N VAL A 99 -1.89 -3.52 -4.62
CA VAL A 99 -2.71 -2.76 -5.58
C VAL A 99 -2.20 -2.96 -7.01
N ARG A 100 -0.90 -2.79 -7.27
CA ARG A 100 -0.32 -2.97 -8.62
C ARG A 100 -0.48 -4.39 -9.14
N ALA A 101 -0.27 -5.41 -8.29
CA ALA A 101 -0.46 -6.78 -8.72
C ALA A 101 -1.92 -7.13 -9.02
N TYR A 102 -2.88 -6.54 -8.28
CA TYR A 102 -4.30 -6.62 -8.66
C TYR A 102 -4.53 -5.97 -10.03
N MET A 103 -4.03 -4.75 -10.25
CA MET A 103 -4.22 -4.03 -11.52
C MET A 103 -3.59 -4.76 -12.72
N ILE A 104 -2.44 -5.40 -12.54
CA ILE A 104 -1.78 -6.22 -13.58
C ILE A 104 -2.59 -7.49 -13.88
N ARG A 105 -3.12 -8.16 -12.83
CA ARG A 105 -3.93 -9.38 -12.99
C ARG A 105 -5.26 -9.10 -13.68
N GLU A 106 -5.91 -7.98 -13.35
CA GLU A 106 -7.26 -7.63 -13.78
C GLU A 106 -7.28 -6.89 -15.14
N PHE A 107 -6.28 -6.04 -15.40
CA PHE A 107 -6.25 -5.14 -16.57
C PHE A 107 -5.01 -5.32 -17.46
N GLY A 108 -4.21 -6.37 -17.23
CA GLY A 108 -3.01 -6.69 -18.01
C GLY A 108 -1.80 -5.78 -17.73
N VAL A 109 -0.62 -6.27 -18.11
CA VAL A 109 0.66 -5.52 -18.04
C VAL A 109 0.63 -4.33 -18.99
N SER A 110 1.24 -3.21 -18.60
CA SER A 110 1.44 -2.05 -19.48
C SER A 110 2.66 -1.23 -19.05
N THR A 111 3.65 -1.11 -19.93
CA THR A 111 4.85 -0.28 -19.72
C THR A 111 4.57 1.23 -19.84
N ALA A 112 3.43 1.61 -20.42
CA ALA A 112 2.97 3.00 -20.51
C ALA A 112 2.21 3.47 -19.25
N ASP A 113 1.94 2.57 -18.29
CA ASP A 113 1.17 2.83 -17.08
C ASP A 113 1.95 2.26 -15.88
N ALA A 114 2.68 3.10 -15.14
CA ALA A 114 3.58 2.64 -14.07
C ALA A 114 2.88 1.78 -13.00
N ALA A 115 1.57 1.95 -12.81
CA ALA A 115 0.76 1.10 -11.94
C ALA A 115 0.68 -0.38 -12.41
N ARG A 116 0.91 -0.63 -13.71
CA ARG A 116 0.86 -1.94 -14.36
C ARG A 116 2.15 -2.36 -15.07
N ASP A 117 3.24 -1.65 -14.83
CA ASP A 117 4.58 -2.07 -15.21
C ASP A 117 5.09 -3.18 -14.27
N LEU A 118 5.14 -4.41 -14.78
CA LEU A 118 5.55 -5.60 -14.04
C LEU A 118 7.08 -5.67 -13.81
N PRO A 119 7.95 -5.41 -14.80
CA PRO A 119 9.40 -5.26 -14.57
C PRO A 119 9.76 -4.22 -13.49
N ALA A 120 9.12 -3.06 -13.49
CA ALA A 120 9.32 -2.03 -12.48
C ALA A 120 8.86 -2.51 -11.10
N LEU A 121 7.67 -3.12 -11.00
CA LEU A 121 7.15 -3.68 -9.75
C LEU A 121 8.10 -4.71 -9.14
N CYS A 122 8.61 -5.65 -9.94
CA CYS A 122 9.61 -6.63 -9.48
C CYS A 122 10.88 -5.93 -8.99
N SER A 123 11.39 -4.97 -9.76
CA SER A 123 12.60 -4.21 -9.44
C SER A 123 12.46 -3.32 -8.19
N GLU A 124 11.26 -2.84 -7.87
CA GLU A 124 10.95 -2.09 -6.65
C GLU A 124 10.85 -3.02 -5.42
N ILE A 125 10.21 -4.18 -5.56
CA ILE A 125 10.08 -5.16 -4.48
C ILE A 125 11.46 -5.71 -4.10
N LEU A 126 12.28 -6.13 -5.05
CA LEU A 126 13.63 -6.66 -4.78
C LEU A 126 14.51 -5.62 -4.04
N ARG A 127 14.45 -4.35 -4.43
CA ARG A 127 15.13 -3.24 -3.72
C ARG A 127 14.64 -3.06 -2.28
N ASN A 128 13.36 -3.28 -2.00
CA ASN A 128 12.80 -3.18 -0.65
C ASN A 128 13.01 -4.43 0.23
N VAL A 129 13.20 -5.60 -0.39
CA VAL A 129 13.60 -6.84 0.28
C VAL A 129 15.04 -6.73 0.80
N GLY A 130 15.95 -6.17 0.00
CA GLY A 130 17.31 -5.77 0.43
C GLY A 130 18.29 -6.92 0.73
N VAL A 131 17.89 -8.17 0.49
CA VAL A 131 18.72 -9.38 0.62
C VAL A 131 18.48 -10.30 -0.58
N SER A 132 19.43 -11.19 -0.90
CA SER A 132 19.29 -12.13 -2.01
C SER A 132 18.36 -13.31 -1.66
N PRO A 133 17.81 -14.04 -2.66
CA PRO A 133 16.99 -15.23 -2.40
C PRO A 133 17.69 -16.27 -1.52
N GLU A 134 19.00 -16.49 -1.72
CA GLU A 134 19.78 -17.48 -0.97
C GLU A 134 19.99 -17.05 0.49
N ALA A 135 20.11 -15.75 0.75
CA ALA A 135 20.11 -15.20 2.11
C ALA A 135 18.72 -15.35 2.76
N GLY A 136 17.66 -15.09 2.01
CA GLY A 136 16.28 -15.34 2.43
C GLY A 136 16.01 -16.80 2.79
N ALA A 137 16.48 -17.74 1.98
CA ALA A 137 16.34 -19.17 2.21
C ALA A 137 16.99 -19.62 3.53
N ARG A 138 18.23 -19.18 3.80
CA ARG A 138 18.93 -19.48 5.07
C ARG A 138 18.20 -18.91 6.29
N LEU A 139 17.66 -17.69 6.18
CA LEU A 139 16.84 -17.08 7.24
C LEU A 139 15.51 -17.82 7.44
N ALA A 140 14.89 -18.32 6.36
CA ALA A 140 13.65 -19.08 6.41
C ALA A 140 13.84 -20.46 7.06
N GLU A 141 14.95 -21.16 6.79
CA GLU A 141 15.24 -22.48 7.38
C GLU A 141 15.30 -22.44 8.91
N GLY A 142 15.88 -21.37 9.48
CA GLY A 142 15.95 -21.14 10.92
C GLY A 142 14.74 -20.44 11.55
N TRP A 143 13.64 -20.15 10.82
CA TRP A 143 12.65 -19.16 11.28
C TRP A 143 12.01 -19.46 12.64
N ARG A 144 11.81 -20.75 12.98
CA ARG A 144 11.18 -21.17 14.26
C ARG A 144 12.05 -20.86 15.49
N SER A 145 13.35 -20.71 15.30
CA SER A 145 14.33 -20.34 16.33
C SER A 145 14.87 -18.92 16.15
N ALA A 146 14.33 -18.15 15.19
CA ALA A 146 14.79 -16.81 14.87
C ALA A 146 14.27 -15.77 15.88
N SER A 147 14.95 -14.62 15.96
CA SER A 147 14.51 -13.51 16.81
C SER A 147 13.17 -12.94 16.34
N ARG A 148 12.48 -12.21 17.23
CA ARG A 148 11.23 -11.51 16.90
C ARG A 148 11.40 -10.61 15.67
N ASP A 149 12.51 -9.91 15.56
CA ASP A 149 12.77 -8.97 14.48
C ASP A 149 13.10 -9.68 13.16
N GLN A 150 13.79 -10.82 13.22
CA GLN A 150 14.00 -11.69 12.06
C GLN A 150 12.67 -12.26 11.54
N MET A 151 11.78 -12.75 12.42
CA MET A 151 10.44 -13.18 12.03
C MET A 151 9.60 -12.05 11.42
N LEU A 152 9.67 -10.83 12.00
CA LEU A 152 8.98 -9.65 11.44
C LEU A 152 9.56 -9.22 10.08
N HIS A 153 10.87 -9.32 9.88
CA HIS A 153 11.51 -9.06 8.59
C HIS A 153 11.08 -10.08 7.52
N LEU A 154 11.11 -11.38 7.84
CA LEU A 154 10.65 -12.44 6.94
C LEU A 154 9.17 -12.29 6.57
N ARG A 155 8.32 -11.85 7.51
CA ARG A 155 6.90 -11.51 7.22
C ARG A 155 6.75 -10.30 6.31
N ARG A 156 7.57 -9.25 6.46
CA ARG A 156 7.56 -8.10 5.53
C ARG A 156 7.95 -8.54 4.11
N ILE A 157 8.97 -9.39 3.97
CA ILE A 157 9.37 -9.98 2.68
C ILE A 157 8.20 -10.78 2.08
N LYS A 158 7.59 -11.68 2.86
CA LYS A 158 6.43 -12.47 2.43
C LYS A 158 5.26 -11.61 1.97
N ASN A 159 4.95 -10.54 2.70
CA ASN A 159 3.84 -9.63 2.36
C ASN A 159 4.11 -8.82 1.08
N MET A 160 5.37 -8.50 0.75
CA MET A 160 5.71 -7.84 -0.52
C MET A 160 5.68 -8.82 -1.71
N LEU A 161 6.00 -10.10 -1.50
CA LEU A 161 6.08 -11.12 -2.56
C LEU A 161 4.75 -11.83 -2.84
N THR A 162 3.92 -12.07 -1.82
CA THR A 162 2.63 -12.78 -1.95
C THR A 162 1.71 -12.23 -3.05
N PRO A 163 1.60 -10.89 -3.26
CA PRO A 163 0.83 -10.32 -4.37
C PRO A 163 1.25 -10.80 -5.77
N LEU A 164 2.51 -11.20 -5.96
CA LEU A 164 3.04 -11.64 -7.26
C LEU A 164 2.78 -13.13 -7.55
N LEU A 165 2.34 -13.94 -6.58
CA LEU A 165 2.08 -15.36 -6.81
C LEU A 165 1.10 -15.63 -7.98
N PRO A 166 -0.04 -14.90 -8.14
CA PRO A 166 -0.93 -15.05 -9.29
C PRO A 166 -0.31 -14.57 -10.61
N LEU A 167 0.76 -13.76 -10.56
CA LEU A 167 1.47 -13.21 -11.72
C LEU A 167 2.65 -14.08 -12.17
N ARG A 168 2.91 -15.22 -11.51
CA ARG A 168 4.04 -16.11 -11.81
C ARG A 168 4.16 -16.50 -13.29
N ALA A 169 3.03 -16.66 -13.99
CA ALA A 169 2.98 -16.98 -15.42
C ALA A 169 3.29 -15.79 -16.35
N LEU A 170 3.38 -14.56 -15.83
CA LEU A 170 3.78 -13.35 -16.57
C LEU A 170 5.27 -13.01 -16.38
N LEU A 171 5.95 -13.69 -15.47
CA LEU A 171 7.38 -13.55 -15.21
C LEU A 171 8.17 -14.43 -16.18
N GLU A 172 8.08 -14.19 -17.48
CA GLU A 172 8.74 -15.01 -18.51
C GLU A 172 10.06 -14.41 -19.01
N GLY A 173 10.94 -15.24 -19.58
CA GLY A 173 12.22 -14.80 -20.14
C GLY A 173 13.35 -14.57 -19.12
N ASP A 174 14.45 -13.99 -19.62
CA ASP A 174 15.77 -13.90 -18.98
C ASP A 174 16.08 -12.58 -18.28
N ASP A 175 15.09 -11.69 -18.10
CA ASP A 175 15.30 -10.51 -17.27
C ASP A 175 15.80 -10.90 -15.86
N ARG A 176 16.70 -10.10 -15.30
CA ARG A 176 17.30 -10.36 -13.99
C ARG A 176 16.26 -10.23 -12.88
N ALA A 177 15.46 -9.17 -12.87
CA ALA A 177 14.46 -8.96 -11.82
C ALA A 177 13.38 -10.04 -11.87
N PHE A 178 13.00 -10.52 -13.05
CA PHE A 178 12.11 -11.66 -13.21
C PHE A 178 12.74 -12.97 -12.71
N ARG A 179 14.00 -13.31 -13.07
CA ARG A 179 14.69 -14.50 -12.54
C ARG A 179 14.82 -14.48 -11.02
N GLU A 180 15.22 -13.35 -10.45
CA GLU A 180 15.39 -13.16 -9.00
C GLU A 180 14.04 -13.18 -8.27
N THR A 181 12.98 -12.63 -8.88
CA THR A 181 11.59 -12.71 -8.37
C THR A 181 11.05 -14.14 -8.43
N ARG A 182 11.25 -14.89 -9.51
CA ARG A 182 10.85 -16.30 -9.62
C ARG A 182 11.48 -17.13 -8.49
N ALA A 183 12.78 -16.96 -8.24
CA ALA A 183 13.48 -17.62 -7.12
C ALA A 183 12.88 -17.25 -5.75
N TRP A 184 12.54 -15.97 -5.53
CA TRP A 184 11.84 -15.53 -4.32
C TRP A 184 10.44 -16.13 -4.14
N LEU A 185 9.68 -16.34 -5.22
CA LEU A 185 8.34 -16.92 -5.15
C LEU A 185 8.33 -18.41 -4.74
N GLU A 186 9.37 -19.18 -5.07
CA GLU A 186 9.54 -20.55 -4.55
C GLU A 186 9.82 -20.57 -3.04
N LEU A 187 10.33 -19.46 -2.47
CA LEU A 187 10.60 -19.33 -1.05
C LEU A 187 9.37 -18.87 -0.24
N VAL A 188 8.39 -18.20 -0.86
CA VAL A 188 7.19 -17.68 -0.17
C VAL A 188 6.44 -18.72 0.68
N PRO A 189 6.23 -19.98 0.23
CA PRO A 189 5.62 -21.02 1.06
C PRO A 189 6.44 -21.42 2.30
N ARG A 190 7.76 -21.15 2.31
CA ARG A 190 8.68 -21.46 3.41
C ARG A 190 8.80 -20.31 4.43
N LEU A 191 8.28 -19.12 4.12
CA LEU A 191 8.29 -17.95 5.00
C LEU A 191 7.18 -18.01 6.08
N PRO A 192 7.36 -17.36 7.26
CA PRO A 192 6.45 -17.46 8.43
C PRO A 192 5.24 -16.51 8.42
#